data_AF-A0A2V8C7I2-F1
#
_entry.id   AF-A0A2V8C7I2-F1
#
_cell.length_a   1.000
_cell.length_b   1.000
_cell.length_c   1.000
_cell.angle_alpha   90.00
_cell.angle_beta   90.00
_cell.angle_gamma   90.00
#
_symmetry.space_group_name_H-M   'P 1'
#
loop_
_entity.id
_entity.type
_entity.pdbx_description
1 polymer ?
#
loop_
_entity_poly.entity_id
_entity_poly.type
_entity_poly.pdbx_seq_one_letter_code
_entity_poly.pdbx_strand_id
1 'polypeptide(L)'
;MIVVVLLPACGKKGPPLPPLVKIPAAPAEFTADRRGATVDLQFTVPSSNTDNSRPANIERVDVYAITAPASITDDQLLKRGTRVASVDVKAPRDPNQTVQEDEPAEDVDPAVGKGLDQGAVARVSEELTPQSRAPADLGK
;
A
#
# COMPACT_ATOMS: atom_id res chain seq x y z
N MET A 1 3.37 63.59 -1.91
CA MET A 1 2.28 63.10 -1.03
C MET A 1 2.05 61.63 -1.38
N ILE A 2 2.57 60.72 -0.56
CA ILE A 2 2.40 59.27 -0.75
C ILE A 2 1.22 58.85 0.13
N VAL A 3 0.19 58.27 -0.50
CA VAL A 3 -1.00 57.74 0.17
C VAL A 3 -0.78 56.25 0.39
N VAL A 4 -0.69 55.83 1.65
CA VAL A 4 -0.60 54.41 2.04
C VAL A 4 -2.00 53.93 2.36
N VAL A 5 -2.49 52.97 1.57
CA VAL A 5 -3.80 52.32 1.76
C VAL A 5 -3.61 51.08 2.62
N LEU A 6 -4.09 51.12 3.86
CA LEU A 6 -4.11 49.97 4.78
C LEU A 6 -5.36 49.13 4.50
N LEU A 7 -5.21 48.02 3.77
CA LEU A 7 -6.27 47.02 3.61
C LEU A 7 -6.28 46.09 4.83
N PRO A 8 -7.41 45.95 5.56
CA PRO A 8 -7.52 44.98 6.65
C PRO A 8 -7.58 43.56 6.08
N ALA A 9 -6.45 42.85 6.05
CA ALA A 9 -6.39 41.43 5.72
C ALA A 9 -6.90 40.61 6.93
N CYS A 10 -8.21 40.45 7.04
CA CYS A 10 -8.84 39.52 7.97
C CYS A 10 -8.59 38.08 7.52
N GLY A 11 -7.47 37.49 7.94
CA GLY A 11 -7.23 36.05 7.86
C GLY A 11 -8.18 35.32 8.82
N LYS A 12 -9.43 35.11 8.41
CA LYS A 12 -10.37 34.26 9.16
C LYS A 12 -9.85 32.82 9.06
N LYS A 13 -9.62 32.17 10.21
CA LYS A 13 -9.27 30.74 10.25
C LYS A 13 -10.34 29.99 9.45
N GLY A 14 -9.92 29.40 8.33
CA GLY A 14 -10.80 28.59 7.50
C GLY A 14 -11.38 27.43 8.30
N PRO A 15 -12.50 26.83 7.86
CA PRO A 15 -12.95 25.57 8.43
C PRO A 15 -11.78 24.55 8.43
N PRO A 16 -11.72 23.64 9.40
CA PRO A 16 -10.68 22.62 9.41
C PRO A 16 -10.70 21.85 8.09
N LEU A 17 -9.52 21.61 7.52
CA LEU A 17 -9.41 20.79 6.32
C LEU A 17 -9.91 19.38 6.64
N PRO A 18 -10.76 18.76 5.80
CA PRO A 18 -11.11 17.36 5.97
C PRO A 18 -9.84 16.50 6.07
N PRO A 19 -9.83 15.46 6.91
CA PRO A 19 -8.71 14.52 6.96
C PRO A 19 -8.46 13.95 5.57
N LEU A 20 -7.22 14.12 5.08
CA LEU A 20 -6.81 13.55 3.82
C LEU A 20 -6.56 12.06 4.01
N VAL A 21 -7.26 11.22 3.24
CA VAL A 21 -7.07 9.77 3.29
C VAL A 21 -5.69 9.44 2.71
N LYS A 22 -4.79 8.98 3.57
CA LYS A 22 -3.45 8.50 3.18
C LYS A 22 -3.56 7.04 2.74
N ILE A 23 -3.35 6.81 1.44
CA ILE A 23 -3.42 5.49 0.80
C ILE A 23 -1.98 5.01 0.56
N PRO A 24 -1.58 3.81 1.00
CA PRO A 24 -0.29 3.23 0.67
C PRO A 24 -0.05 3.19 -0.83
N ALA A 25 1.17 3.46 -1.26
CA ALA A 25 1.58 3.17 -2.63
C ALA A 25 1.49 1.65 -2.90
N ALA A 26 1.41 1.28 -4.18
CA ALA A 26 1.48 -0.13 -4.57
C ALA A 26 2.85 -0.73 -4.23
N PRO A 27 2.95 -2.03 -3.90
CA PRO A 27 4.23 -2.72 -3.76
C PRO A 27 5.07 -2.56 -5.04
N ALA A 28 6.34 -2.20 -4.89
CA ALA A 28 7.26 -2.02 -6.00
C ALA A 28 8.01 -3.33 -6.32
N GLU A 29 8.67 -3.40 -7.49
CA GLU A 29 9.54 -4.52 -7.89
C GLU A 29 8.88 -5.90 -7.78
N PHE A 30 7.56 -5.98 -8.06
CA PHE A 30 6.82 -7.23 -8.00
C PHE A 30 7.27 -8.18 -9.10
N THR A 31 7.69 -9.38 -8.71
CA THR A 31 8.10 -10.47 -9.59
C THR A 31 7.47 -11.78 -9.11
N ALA A 32 7.20 -12.67 -10.06
CA ALA A 32 6.69 -14.01 -9.81
C ALA A 32 7.39 -14.99 -10.77
N ASP A 33 8.25 -15.84 -10.23
CA ASP A 33 9.04 -16.80 -10.97
C ASP A 33 8.59 -18.23 -10.65
N ARG A 34 8.17 -18.97 -11.68
CA ARG A 34 7.76 -20.36 -11.51
C ARG A 34 8.90 -21.34 -11.79
N ARG A 35 9.17 -22.23 -10.84
CA ARG A 35 10.10 -23.36 -10.97
C ARG A 35 9.38 -24.67 -10.65
N GLY A 36 9.00 -25.41 -11.69
CA GLY A 36 8.25 -26.65 -11.55
C GLY A 36 6.83 -26.41 -10.99
N ALA A 37 6.60 -26.85 -9.75
CA ALA A 37 5.34 -26.63 -9.04
C ALA A 37 5.40 -25.45 -8.06
N THR A 38 6.55 -24.82 -7.87
CA THR A 38 6.71 -23.69 -6.95
C THR A 38 6.68 -22.37 -7.71
N VAL A 39 6.00 -21.37 -7.17
CA VAL A 39 6.04 -19.98 -7.63
C VAL A 39 6.66 -19.14 -6.51
N ASP A 40 7.83 -18.59 -6.78
CA ASP A 40 8.51 -17.66 -5.89
C ASP A 40 8.08 -16.24 -6.24
N LEU A 41 7.54 -15.51 -5.28
CA LEU A 41 7.14 -14.11 -5.41
C LEU A 41 8.06 -13.22 -4.60
N GLN A 42 8.39 -12.05 -5.17
CA GLN A 42 9.15 -11.02 -4.49
C GLN A 42 8.54 -9.65 -4.77
N PHE A 43 8.52 -8.78 -3.76
CA PHE A 43 8.15 -7.38 -3.90
C PHE A 43 8.77 -6.55 -2.78
N THR A 44 8.80 -5.23 -2.95
CA THR A 44 9.19 -4.28 -1.92
C THR A 44 7.94 -3.76 -1.20
N VAL A 45 7.93 -3.85 0.12
CA VAL A 45 6.87 -3.30 0.97
C VAL A 45 6.82 -1.78 0.79
N PRO A 46 5.65 -1.17 0.53
CA PRO A 46 5.53 0.28 0.40
C PRO A 46 6.08 1.04 1.61
N SER A 47 6.89 2.06 1.36
CA SER A 47 7.44 2.97 2.39
C SER A 47 6.81 4.36 2.41
N SER A 48 5.98 4.66 1.43
CA SER A 48 5.24 5.91 1.31
C SER A 48 3.79 5.67 0.87
N ASN A 49 2.97 6.68 1.11
CA ASN A 49 1.63 6.80 0.55
C ASN A 49 1.69 7.29 -0.91
N THR A 50 0.57 7.23 -1.62
CA THR A 50 0.45 7.69 -3.02
C THR A 50 0.73 9.17 -3.21
N ASP A 51 0.67 9.96 -2.13
CA ASP A 51 1.02 11.39 -2.12
C ASP A 51 2.46 11.66 -1.65
N ASN A 52 3.29 10.61 -1.58
CA ASN A 52 4.68 10.59 -1.11
C ASN A 52 4.88 10.85 0.39
N SER A 53 3.80 11.00 1.18
CA SER A 53 3.95 11.13 2.62
C SER A 53 4.39 9.81 3.27
N ARG A 54 5.13 9.90 4.37
CA ARG A 54 5.69 8.76 5.10
C ARG A 54 5.39 8.87 6.60
N PRO A 55 5.28 7.76 7.34
CA PRO A 55 5.28 6.37 6.85
C PRO A 55 4.04 6.03 5.99
N ALA A 56 4.12 4.95 5.22
CA ALA A 56 2.96 4.42 4.50
C ALA A 56 1.90 3.92 5.50
N ASN A 57 0.63 4.17 5.21
CA ASN A 57 -0.49 3.73 6.03
C ASN A 57 -0.88 2.26 5.78
N ILE A 58 0.07 1.35 6.00
CA ILE A 58 -0.04 -0.08 5.68
C ILE A 58 0.25 -0.94 6.92
N GLU A 59 -0.51 -2.03 7.08
CA GLU A 59 -0.28 -3.04 8.12
C GLU A 59 -0.01 -4.44 7.55
N ARG A 60 -0.35 -4.68 6.28
CA ARG A 60 -0.24 -5.99 5.64
C ARG A 60 -0.25 -5.91 4.13
N VAL A 61 0.42 -6.85 3.48
CA VAL A 61 0.28 -7.13 2.05
C VAL A 61 -0.33 -8.53 1.88
N ASP A 62 -1.51 -8.60 1.28
CA ASP A 62 -2.15 -9.87 0.92
C ASP A 62 -1.83 -10.21 -0.54
N VAL A 63 -1.40 -11.44 -0.79
CA VAL A 63 -1.07 -11.96 -2.13
C VAL A 63 -2.18 -12.91 -2.56
N TYR A 64 -2.73 -12.65 -3.75
CA TYR A 64 -3.80 -13.45 -4.34
C TYR A 64 -3.33 -14.12 -5.63
N ALA A 65 -3.77 -15.36 -5.84
CA ALA A 65 -3.54 -16.13 -7.05
C ALA A 65 -4.87 -16.65 -7.61
N ILE A 66 -4.93 -16.77 -8.94
CA ILE A 66 -6.10 -17.28 -9.64
C ILE A 66 -5.67 -17.89 -10.98
N THR A 67 -6.22 -19.05 -11.30
CA THR A 67 -6.18 -19.60 -12.64
C THR A 67 -7.47 -19.20 -13.34
N ALA A 68 -7.39 -18.42 -14.42
CA ALA A 68 -8.56 -17.94 -15.15
C ALA A 68 -8.41 -18.22 -16.65
N PRO A 69 -9.51 -18.54 -17.37
CA PRO A 69 -9.46 -18.78 -18.81
C PRO A 69 -9.33 -17.49 -19.64
N ALA A 70 -9.46 -16.33 -19.02
CA ALA A 70 -9.37 -15.00 -19.63
C ALA A 70 -8.80 -13.99 -18.62
N SER A 71 -8.45 -12.79 -19.10
CA SER A 71 -8.11 -11.66 -18.24
C SER A 71 -9.26 -11.34 -17.29
N ILE A 72 -8.92 -10.95 -16.07
CA ILE A 72 -9.87 -10.62 -15.00
C ILE A 72 -9.65 -9.20 -14.51
N THR A 73 -10.67 -8.63 -13.86
CA THR A 73 -10.54 -7.35 -13.15
C THR A 73 -10.00 -7.55 -11.73
N ASP A 74 -9.51 -6.47 -11.12
CA ASP A 74 -9.05 -6.49 -9.72
C ASP A 74 -10.17 -6.91 -8.75
N ASP A 75 -11.41 -6.45 -9.01
CA ASP A 75 -12.58 -6.85 -8.22
C ASP A 75 -12.87 -8.35 -8.34
N GLN A 76 -12.72 -8.94 -9.53
CA GLN A 76 -12.83 -10.38 -9.72
C GLN A 76 -11.70 -11.13 -9.01
N LEU A 77 -10.46 -10.64 -9.08
CA LEU A 77 -9.32 -11.22 -8.36
C LEU A 77 -9.59 -11.22 -6.84
N LEU A 78 -10.06 -10.12 -6.28
CA LEU A 78 -10.36 -10.02 -4.85
C LEU A 78 -11.53 -10.93 -4.42
N LYS A 79 -12.53 -11.13 -5.28
CA LYS A 79 -13.72 -11.94 -4.97
C LYS A 79 -13.57 -13.43 -5.26
N ARG A 80 -12.69 -13.81 -6.19
CA ARG A 80 -12.57 -15.18 -6.72
C ARG A 80 -11.17 -15.77 -6.59
N GLY A 81 -10.16 -14.94 -6.38
CA GLY A 81 -8.79 -15.38 -6.16
C GLY A 81 -8.63 -16.07 -4.80
N THR A 82 -7.64 -16.95 -4.74
CA THR A 82 -7.20 -17.56 -3.49
C THR A 82 -6.14 -16.67 -2.87
N ARG A 83 -6.29 -16.31 -1.59
CA ARG A 83 -5.22 -15.63 -0.86
C ARG A 83 -4.13 -16.66 -0.53
N VAL A 84 -2.99 -16.57 -1.20
CA VAL A 84 -1.88 -17.52 -1.08
C VAL A 84 -0.83 -17.10 -0.06
N ALA A 85 -0.79 -15.81 0.27
CA ALA A 85 0.02 -15.31 1.37
C ALA A 85 -0.55 -14.03 1.99
N SER A 86 -0.07 -13.74 3.19
CA SER A 86 -0.41 -12.58 3.99
C SER A 86 0.85 -12.18 4.75
N VAL A 87 1.42 -11.03 4.39
CA VAL A 87 2.70 -10.54 4.92
C VAL A 87 2.44 -9.35 5.83
N ASP A 88 2.60 -9.54 7.13
CA ASP A 88 2.46 -8.46 8.11
C ASP A 88 3.57 -7.42 7.93
N VAL A 89 3.23 -6.15 8.16
CA VAL A 89 4.10 -4.99 8.04
C VAL A 89 3.97 -4.13 9.30
N LYS A 90 5.09 -3.57 9.75
CA LYS A 90 5.05 -2.60 10.86
C LYS A 90 4.26 -1.36 10.42
N ALA A 91 3.19 -1.07 11.15
CA ALA A 91 2.24 0.00 10.85
C ALA A 91 2.62 1.30 11.57
N PRO A 92 2.23 2.47 11.05
CA PRO A 92 2.34 3.72 11.79
C PRO A 92 1.54 3.67 13.11
N ARG A 93 2.05 4.35 14.15
CA ARG A 93 1.29 4.53 15.40
C ARG A 93 0.06 5.39 15.21
N ASP A 94 0.21 6.50 14.47
CA ASP A 94 -0.88 7.39 14.06
C ASP A 94 -0.86 7.50 12.52
N PRO A 95 -1.89 7.00 11.81
CA PRO A 95 -1.96 7.06 10.35
C PRO A 95 -2.10 8.49 9.79
N ASN A 96 -2.42 9.48 10.63
CA ASN A 96 -2.50 10.88 10.23
C ASN A 96 -1.20 11.65 10.46
N GLN A 97 -0.27 11.11 11.25
CA GLN A 97 1.03 11.72 11.51
C GLN A 97 2.03 11.25 10.44
N THR A 98 2.04 11.96 9.32
CA THR A 98 2.97 11.71 8.21
C THR A 98 3.76 12.96 7.87
N VAL A 99 4.99 12.78 7.42
CA VAL A 99 5.87 13.82 6.88
C VAL A 99 6.07 13.66 5.39
N GLN A 100 6.37 14.77 4.72
CA GLN A 100 6.71 14.75 3.30
C GLN A 100 8.12 14.22 3.04
N GLU A 101 8.44 14.00 1.77
CA GLU A 101 9.71 13.39 1.41
C GLU A 101 10.93 14.24 1.82
N ASP A 102 10.80 15.55 1.66
CA ASP A 102 11.80 16.55 2.00
C ASP A 102 11.87 16.89 3.50
N GLU A 103 10.93 16.39 4.30
CA GLU A 103 10.86 16.62 5.74
C GLU A 103 11.65 15.56 6.54
N PRO A 104 12.21 15.93 7.71
CA PRO A 104 12.95 14.99 8.56
C PRO A 104 12.07 13.83 9.05
N ALA A 105 12.60 12.60 8.97
CA ALA A 105 11.91 11.40 9.44
C ALA A 105 11.74 11.33 10.98
N GLU A 106 12.44 12.19 11.72
CA GLU A 106 12.39 12.26 13.19
C GLU A 106 11.10 12.90 13.70
N ASP A 107 10.38 13.63 12.84
CA ASP A 107 9.11 14.29 13.16
C ASP A 107 7.92 13.29 13.19
N VAL A 108 8.17 12.03 12.83
CA VAL A 108 7.19 10.92 12.91
C VAL A 108 7.67 9.83 13.85
N ASP A 109 6.70 9.22 14.53
CA ASP A 109 6.96 8.03 15.32
C ASP A 109 7.41 6.85 14.43
N PRO A 110 8.37 6.03 14.89
CA PRO A 110 8.75 4.83 14.17
C PRO A 110 7.58 3.85 14.07
N ALA A 111 7.49 3.15 12.94
CA ALA A 111 6.50 2.11 12.72
C ALA A 111 6.62 0.98 13.77
N VAL A 112 5.47 0.46 14.20
CA VAL A 112 5.36 -0.54 15.27
C VAL A 112 4.59 -1.77 14.83
N GLY A 113 4.68 -2.83 15.62
CA GLY A 113 3.97 -4.08 15.39
C GLY A 113 4.90 -5.21 14.96
N LYS A 114 4.30 -6.24 14.36
CA LYS A 114 5.01 -7.43 13.87
C LYS A 114 5.18 -7.34 12.35
N GLY A 115 6.07 -8.16 11.83
CA GLY A 115 6.29 -8.28 10.39
C GLY A 115 7.43 -7.42 9.87
N LEU A 116 7.42 -7.18 8.56
CA LEU A 116 8.49 -6.53 7.84
C LEU A 116 8.52 -5.01 8.09
N ASP A 117 9.71 -4.44 8.02
CA ASP A 117 9.86 -2.99 7.93
C ASP A 117 9.30 -2.48 6.59
N GLN A 118 8.77 -1.27 6.61
CA GLN A 118 8.39 -0.59 5.38
C GLN A 118 9.63 -0.35 4.51
N GLY A 119 9.53 -0.59 3.20
CA GLY A 119 10.68 -0.60 2.29
C GLY A 119 11.49 -1.90 2.29
N ALA A 120 11.20 -2.88 3.15
CA ALA A 120 11.86 -4.17 3.11
C ALA A 120 11.39 -5.02 1.92
N VAL A 121 12.27 -5.91 1.45
CA VAL A 121 11.93 -6.88 0.40
C VAL A 121 11.21 -8.08 1.04
N ALA A 122 9.97 -8.32 0.63
CA ALA A 122 9.20 -9.51 0.96
C ALA A 122 9.49 -10.64 -0.04
N ARG A 123 9.52 -11.87 0.46
CA ARG A 123 9.63 -13.10 -0.35
C ARG A 123 8.60 -14.11 0.13
N VAL A 124 7.86 -14.66 -0.83
CA VAL A 124 6.76 -15.60 -0.59
C VAL A 124 6.92 -16.75 -1.58
N SER A 125 6.60 -17.97 -1.16
CA SER A 125 6.58 -19.15 -2.04
C SER A 125 5.18 -19.76 -2.01
N GLU A 126 4.60 -19.97 -3.18
CA GLU A 126 3.36 -20.71 -3.38
C GLU A 126 3.67 -22.09 -4.00
N GLU A 127 3.05 -23.15 -3.48
CA GLU A 127 3.06 -24.47 -4.12
C GLU A 127 1.78 -24.69 -4.94
N LEU A 128 1.95 -24.96 -6.23
CA LEU A 128 0.86 -25.19 -7.18
C LEU A 128 0.31 -26.61 -7.08
N THR A 129 -0.79 -26.75 -6.34
CA THR A 129 -1.59 -27.97 -6.25
C THR A 129 -2.42 -28.22 -7.52
N PRO A 130 -2.94 -29.44 -7.74
CA PRO A 130 -3.91 -29.68 -8.81
C PRO A 130 -5.12 -28.74 -8.75
N GLN A 131 -5.58 -28.38 -7.54
CA GLN A 131 -6.70 -27.48 -7.32
C GLN A 131 -6.38 -26.04 -7.70
N SER A 132 -5.18 -25.52 -7.40
CA SER A 132 -4.81 -24.14 -7.75
C SER A 132 -4.69 -23.93 -9.27
N ARG A 133 -4.50 -25.02 -10.03
CA ARG A 133 -4.47 -25.04 -11.50
C ARG A 133 -5.85 -25.23 -12.13
N ALA A 134 -6.88 -25.51 -11.34
CA ALA A 134 -8.23 -25.57 -11.88
C ALA A 134 -8.71 -24.15 -12.19
N PRO A 135 -9.29 -23.90 -13.38
CA PRO A 135 -9.86 -22.60 -13.69
C PRO A 135 -10.95 -22.21 -12.67
N ALA A 136 -10.86 -20.99 -12.15
CA ALA A 136 -11.87 -20.42 -11.28
C ALA A 136 -13.16 -20.16 -12.09
N ASP A 137 -14.31 -20.38 -11.44
CA ASP A 137 -15.60 -19.96 -11.97
C ASP A 137 -15.74 -18.44 -11.82
N LEU A 138 -15.67 -17.73 -12.95
CA LEU A 138 -15.75 -16.28 -12.97
C LEU A 138 -17.19 -15.76 -12.83
N GLY A 139 -18.20 -16.64 -12.91
CA GLY A 139 -19.60 -16.23 -13.07
C GLY A 139 -19.81 -15.52 -14.41
N LYS A 140 -20.96 -15.74 -15.04
CA LYS A 140 -21.36 -14.94 -16.21
C LYS A 140 -21.83 -13.56 -15.79
#